data_AF-A0AAV7YDP6-F1
#
_entry.id   AF-A0AAV7YDP6-F1
#
_cell.length_a   1.000
_cell.length_b   1.000
_cell.length_c   1.000
_cell.angle_alpha   90.00
_cell.angle_beta   90.00
_cell.angle_gamma   90.00
#
_symmetry.space_group_name_H-M   'P 1'
#
loop_
_entity.id
_entity.type
_entity.pdbx_description
1 polymer ?
#
loop_
_entity_poly.entity_id
_entity_poly.type
_entity_poly.pdbx_seq_one_letter_code
_entity_poly.pdbx_strand_id
1 'polypeptide(L)'
;MAVNNSQKIITIVSIIFFFVLLVTFQKKGTRTINKHNEIKQQEFEKEKEKKFEKEKEESGNEKEEFEKKLEKFSYLKKVKESKELENFEKDTGSEERNQFRFQKRKKNIFEKRTKKRRLFHKIEIKKTDLRLQKKKFQKERKVYANSKIIRFEDEEEQITIYGEREIEKAEIEIRRKELLIQRTEFEIEKKNKEMAKKERVNNERKNKEKDEKTKKELKENETKKEEKEEKGDQIFKKSRKLTVEKLKKELKKEKQYLQIKKEIIQDEGKVDLVYTWGGITGSMDIRNRYNYELQFSLRSVDKYMPWANKIYILINKGTTYPYWLKKQEELEKIVILDRCQFFENPEHCPTNNSFAVYSVAHKIPGLSNKFVLIDDDFFFNQPVPEDYFFTANGLPKVYHKRKFQQTYKDDDEALPIAKERGYPLWKYARFSHIPKSNRRDFILKFEEKYPTFLEFVQSHRVRHNRLAEDLSMIYFEFYYQENLMKKLSVEESKFHQLPHRHKNNIAQQFRDNFETLLSEDIIVFNQNDNYSPDQRIYKKQRKVLWKFYNRLYPEVPDFEIPNPDHEANS
;
A
#
# COMPACT_ATOMS: atom_id res chain seq x y z
N MET A 1 -66.05 27.28 -24.71
CA MET A 1 -65.27 26.85 -23.53
C MET A 1 -65.48 25.39 -23.13
N ALA A 2 -66.64 24.75 -23.36
CA ALA A 2 -66.86 23.34 -22.99
C ALA A 2 -66.05 22.31 -23.81
N VAL A 3 -65.77 22.58 -25.10
CA VAL A 3 -65.02 21.64 -25.97
C VAL A 3 -63.53 21.51 -25.57
N ASN A 4 -62.93 22.55 -24.99
CA ASN A 4 -61.51 22.57 -24.62
C ASN A 4 -61.20 21.82 -23.31
N ASN A 5 -62.20 21.64 -22.43
CA ASN A 5 -62.02 20.88 -21.19
C ASN A 5 -62.12 19.36 -21.42
N SER A 6 -62.97 18.92 -22.36
CA SER A 6 -63.10 17.50 -22.70
C SER A 6 -61.83 16.92 -23.31
N GLN A 7 -61.14 17.68 -24.18
CA GLN A 7 -59.85 17.24 -24.75
C GLN A 7 -58.73 17.15 -23.71
N LYS A 8 -58.68 18.06 -22.74
CA LYS A 8 -57.71 18.00 -21.63
C LYS A 8 -57.95 16.79 -20.72
N ILE A 9 -59.20 16.47 -20.42
CA ILE A 9 -59.55 15.30 -19.60
C ILE A 9 -59.18 14.00 -20.32
N ILE A 10 -59.49 13.88 -21.62
CA ILE A 10 -59.11 12.70 -22.42
C ILE A 10 -57.58 12.52 -22.44
N THR A 11 -56.83 13.62 -22.61
CA THR A 11 -55.36 13.57 -22.64
C THR A 11 -54.77 13.12 -21.29
N ILE A 12 -55.33 13.61 -20.17
CA ILE A 12 -54.88 13.22 -18.82
C ILE A 12 -55.20 11.75 -18.54
N VAL A 13 -56.40 11.28 -18.92
CA VAL A 13 -56.79 9.87 -18.74
C VAL A 13 -55.91 8.93 -19.59
N SER A 14 -55.56 9.32 -20.83
CA SER A 14 -54.63 8.56 -21.67
C SER A 14 -53.21 8.49 -21.08
N ILE A 15 -52.72 9.58 -20.49
CA ILE A 15 -51.39 9.61 -19.84
C ILE A 15 -51.37 8.69 -18.61
N ILE A 16 -52.41 8.72 -17.78
CA ILE A 16 -52.52 7.85 -16.60
C ILE A 16 -52.59 6.38 -17.03
N PHE A 17 -53.36 6.06 -18.06
CA PHE A 17 -53.47 4.69 -18.58
C PHE A 17 -52.12 4.19 -19.12
N PHE A 18 -51.38 5.05 -19.83
CA PHE A 18 -50.04 4.73 -20.32
C PHE A 18 -49.04 4.49 -19.18
N PHE A 19 -49.11 5.30 -18.11
CA PHE A 19 -48.26 5.14 -16.93
C PHE A 19 -48.53 3.83 -16.17
N VAL A 20 -49.80 3.44 -16.04
CA VAL A 20 -50.18 2.15 -15.42
C VAL A 20 -49.71 0.96 -16.26
N LEU A 21 -49.79 1.06 -17.59
CA LEU A 21 -49.23 0.05 -18.50
C LEU A 21 -47.71 -0.06 -18.40
N LEU A 22 -47.00 1.06 -18.26
CA LEU A 22 -45.54 1.10 -18.13
C LEU A 22 -45.07 0.48 -16.80
N VAL A 23 -45.76 0.78 -15.70
CA VAL A 23 -45.46 0.23 -14.37
C VAL A 23 -45.76 -1.28 -14.30
N THR A 24 -46.84 -1.73 -14.95
CA THR A 24 -47.16 -3.17 -15.03
C THR A 24 -46.19 -3.95 -15.91
N PHE A 25 -45.70 -3.36 -17.01
CA PHE A 25 -44.62 -3.94 -17.83
C PHE A 25 -43.28 -4.00 -17.09
N GLN A 26 -42.89 -2.95 -16.34
CA GLN A 26 -41.69 -2.95 -15.51
C GLN A 26 -41.75 -3.99 -14.37
N LYS A 27 -42.91 -4.19 -13.75
CA LYS A 27 -43.10 -5.24 -12.72
C LYS A 27 -43.04 -6.66 -13.29
N LYS A 28 -43.49 -6.89 -14.53
CA LYS A 28 -43.31 -8.19 -15.22
C LYS A 28 -41.86 -8.43 -15.61
N GLY A 29 -41.14 -7.42 -16.12
CA GLY A 29 -39.72 -7.54 -16.48
C GLY A 29 -38.79 -7.82 -15.29
N THR A 30 -39.03 -7.18 -14.14
CA THR A 30 -38.25 -7.38 -12.91
C THR A 30 -38.41 -8.79 -12.30
N ARG A 31 -39.60 -9.39 -12.39
CA ARG A 31 -39.82 -10.78 -11.95
C ARG A 31 -39.07 -11.80 -12.82
N THR A 32 -39.01 -11.59 -14.14
CA THR A 32 -38.29 -12.50 -15.06
C THR A 32 -36.78 -12.40 -14.87
N ILE A 33 -36.24 -11.20 -14.62
CA ILE A 33 -34.81 -10.98 -14.34
C ILE A 33 -34.38 -11.60 -13.01
N ASN A 34 -35.19 -11.48 -11.96
CA ASN A 34 -34.88 -12.10 -10.66
C ASN A 34 -34.83 -13.63 -10.75
N LYS A 35 -35.76 -14.25 -11.49
CA LYS A 35 -35.78 -15.71 -11.68
C LYS A 35 -34.58 -16.21 -12.50
N HIS A 36 -34.10 -15.41 -13.45
CA HIS A 36 -32.92 -15.73 -14.25
C HIS A 36 -31.60 -15.57 -13.45
N ASN A 37 -31.57 -14.63 -12.51
CA ASN A 37 -30.43 -14.46 -11.60
C ASN A 37 -30.36 -15.56 -10.54
N GLU A 38 -31.50 -16.04 -10.02
CA GLU A 38 -31.55 -17.19 -9.11
C GLU A 38 -31.04 -18.48 -9.77
N ILE A 39 -31.41 -18.73 -11.03
CA ILE A 39 -30.93 -19.90 -11.79
C ILE A 39 -29.41 -19.81 -12.01
N LYS A 40 -28.87 -18.64 -12.40
CA LYS A 40 -27.42 -18.45 -12.55
C LYS A 40 -26.65 -18.60 -11.24
N GLN A 41 -27.25 -18.19 -10.12
CA GLN A 41 -26.63 -18.33 -8.81
C GLN A 41 -26.61 -19.80 -8.34
N GLN A 42 -27.65 -20.58 -8.65
CA GLN A 42 -27.67 -22.02 -8.41
C GLN A 42 -26.70 -22.81 -9.30
N GLU A 43 -26.52 -22.40 -10.56
CA GLU A 43 -25.52 -22.99 -11.45
C GLU A 43 -24.08 -22.69 -10.99
N PHE A 44 -23.83 -21.45 -10.52
CA PHE A 44 -22.53 -21.05 -9.99
C PHE A 44 -22.16 -21.79 -8.69
N GLU A 45 -23.11 -22.01 -7.78
CA GLU A 45 -22.89 -22.79 -6.56
C GLU A 45 -22.58 -24.27 -6.90
N LYS A 46 -23.27 -24.86 -7.88
CA LYS A 46 -22.98 -26.24 -8.35
C LYS A 46 -21.60 -26.39 -9.00
N GLU A 47 -21.14 -25.39 -9.75
CA GLU A 47 -19.77 -25.40 -10.29
C GLU A 47 -18.71 -25.28 -9.19
N LYS A 48 -19.01 -24.51 -8.14
CA LYS A 48 -18.12 -24.32 -6.99
C LYS A 48 -18.00 -25.60 -6.16
N GLU A 49 -19.10 -26.33 -5.96
CA GLU A 49 -19.08 -27.65 -5.31
C GLU A 49 -18.29 -28.68 -6.12
N LYS A 50 -18.49 -28.76 -7.44
CA LYS A 50 -17.72 -29.66 -8.31
C LYS A 50 -16.22 -29.36 -8.28
N LYS A 51 -15.84 -28.08 -8.23
CA LYS A 51 -14.43 -27.66 -8.15
C LYS A 51 -13.82 -28.03 -6.79
N PHE A 52 -14.60 -27.91 -5.73
CA PHE A 52 -14.18 -28.28 -4.37
C PHE A 52 -14.02 -29.79 -4.19
N GLU A 53 -14.89 -30.61 -4.81
CA GLU A 53 -14.74 -32.08 -4.81
C GLU A 53 -13.49 -32.54 -5.59
N LYS A 54 -13.21 -31.89 -6.72
CA LYS A 54 -12.03 -32.18 -7.56
C LYS A 54 -10.71 -31.87 -6.85
N GLU A 55 -10.64 -30.73 -6.14
CA GLU A 55 -9.48 -30.38 -5.30
C GLU A 55 -9.30 -31.35 -4.12
N LYS A 56 -10.40 -31.94 -3.63
CA LYS A 56 -10.38 -32.94 -2.55
C LYS A 56 -9.83 -34.29 -3.03
N GLU A 57 -10.22 -34.73 -4.23
CA GLU A 57 -9.68 -35.94 -4.88
C GLU A 57 -8.19 -35.79 -5.24
N GLU A 58 -7.76 -34.64 -5.76
CA GLU A 58 -6.35 -34.37 -6.06
C GLU A 58 -5.48 -34.40 -4.79
N SER A 59 -5.95 -33.84 -3.67
CA SER A 59 -5.25 -33.91 -2.39
C SER A 59 -5.19 -35.32 -1.78
N GLY A 60 -6.18 -36.17 -2.09
CA GLY A 60 -6.23 -37.57 -1.67
C GLY A 60 -5.21 -38.43 -2.41
N ASN A 61 -5.10 -38.24 -3.73
CA ASN A 61 -4.15 -38.95 -4.59
C ASN A 61 -2.69 -38.60 -4.25
N GLU A 62 -2.37 -37.34 -3.97
CA GLU A 62 -1.02 -36.93 -3.56
C GLU A 62 -0.58 -37.58 -2.23
N LYS A 63 -1.53 -37.75 -1.30
CA LYS A 63 -1.29 -38.39 -0.01
C LYS A 63 -1.06 -39.90 -0.16
N GLU A 64 -1.82 -40.56 -1.02
CA GLU A 64 -1.66 -41.99 -1.30
C GLU A 64 -0.35 -42.28 -2.06
N GLU A 65 0.06 -41.40 -2.99
CA GLU A 65 1.36 -41.51 -3.68
C GLU A 65 2.55 -41.32 -2.72
N PHE A 66 2.41 -40.40 -1.76
CA PHE A 66 3.42 -40.17 -0.72
C PHE A 66 3.54 -41.36 0.25
N GLU A 67 2.41 -41.98 0.63
CA GLU A 67 2.39 -43.19 1.48
C GLU A 67 2.99 -44.41 0.75
N LYS A 68 2.71 -44.60 -0.55
CA LYS A 68 3.37 -45.64 -1.38
C LYS A 68 4.89 -45.42 -1.52
N LYS A 69 5.35 -44.16 -1.62
CA LYS A 69 6.78 -43.82 -1.62
C LYS A 69 7.45 -44.13 -0.28
N LEU A 70 6.75 -43.94 0.84
CA LEU A 70 7.23 -44.27 2.19
C LEU A 70 7.34 -45.78 2.41
N GLU A 71 6.37 -46.58 1.93
CA GLU A 71 6.44 -48.04 2.00
C GLU A 71 7.59 -48.61 1.16
N LYS A 72 7.80 -48.09 -0.05
CA LYS A 72 8.94 -48.47 -0.90
C LYS A 72 10.29 -48.17 -0.23
N PHE A 73 10.38 -47.06 0.51
CA PHE A 73 11.56 -46.72 1.30
C PHE A 73 11.78 -47.66 2.50
N SER A 74 10.70 -48.13 3.14
CA SER A 74 10.74 -49.11 4.22
C SER A 74 11.19 -50.49 3.73
N TYR A 75 10.71 -50.92 2.55
CA TYR A 75 11.09 -52.17 1.91
C TYR A 75 12.57 -52.20 1.51
N LEU A 76 13.07 -51.16 0.85
CA LEU A 76 14.48 -51.04 0.44
C LEU A 76 15.44 -51.06 1.65
N LYS A 77 14.99 -50.58 2.81
CA LYS A 77 15.76 -50.63 4.05
C LYS A 77 15.84 -52.05 4.63
N LYS A 78 14.76 -52.82 4.60
CA LYS A 78 14.74 -54.22 5.03
C LYS A 78 15.63 -55.11 4.15
N VAL A 79 15.66 -54.88 2.84
CA VAL A 79 16.53 -55.62 1.89
C VAL A 79 18.01 -55.30 2.10
N LYS A 80 18.33 -54.08 2.56
CA LYS A 80 19.72 -53.70 2.90
C LYS A 80 20.17 -54.31 4.22
N GLU A 81 19.26 -54.42 5.20
CA GLU A 81 19.51 -55.07 6.49
C GLU A 81 19.62 -56.61 6.36
N SER A 82 18.94 -57.25 5.39
CA SER A 82 19.05 -58.70 5.15
C SER A 82 20.36 -59.10 4.45
N LYS A 83 20.84 -58.29 3.49
CA LYS A 83 22.14 -58.52 2.82
C LYS A 83 23.35 -58.27 3.73
N GLU A 84 23.21 -57.46 4.78
CA GLU A 84 24.24 -57.30 5.82
C GLU A 84 24.28 -58.48 6.80
N LEU A 85 23.21 -59.28 6.89
CA LEU A 85 23.12 -60.50 7.71
C LEU A 85 23.69 -61.73 6.99
N GLU A 86 23.45 -61.90 5.68
CA GLU A 86 24.03 -63.00 4.88
C GLU A 86 25.57 -62.96 4.81
N ASN A 87 26.17 -61.78 4.89
CA ASN A 87 27.63 -61.63 4.93
C ASN A 87 28.24 -61.92 6.32
N PHE A 88 27.42 -62.19 7.34
CA PHE A 88 27.88 -62.48 8.70
C PHE A 88 28.03 -63.99 8.98
N GLU A 89 27.45 -64.86 8.15
CA GLU A 89 27.50 -66.33 8.33
C GLU A 89 28.72 -67.01 7.67
N LYS A 90 29.63 -66.24 7.03
CA LYS A 90 30.79 -66.79 6.32
C LYS A 90 32.13 -66.67 7.05
N ASP A 91 32.16 -66.25 8.31
CA ASP A 91 33.42 -66.01 9.02
C ASP A 91 33.42 -66.69 10.41
N THR A 92 33.41 -68.03 10.41
CA THR A 92 33.65 -68.86 11.59
C THR A 92 35.12 -69.23 11.69
N GLY A 93 35.85 -68.50 12.55
CA GLY A 93 37.24 -68.84 12.89
C GLY A 93 37.79 -68.05 14.08
N SER A 94 37.94 -68.73 15.22
CA SER A 94 38.53 -68.31 16.51
C SER A 94 37.59 -67.58 17.51
N GLU A 95 37.14 -68.34 18.51
CA GLU A 95 36.11 -67.96 19.48
C GLU A 95 36.55 -66.98 20.58
N GLU A 96 37.84 -66.75 20.81
CA GLU A 96 38.28 -65.95 21.98
C GLU A 96 38.44 -64.44 21.71
N ARG A 97 38.73 -64.01 20.47
CA ARG A 97 38.76 -62.56 20.13
C ARG A 97 37.36 -61.98 19.88
N ASN A 98 36.38 -62.84 19.61
CA ASN A 98 35.01 -62.43 19.30
C ASN A 98 34.20 -62.06 20.55
N GLN A 99 34.41 -62.71 21.70
CA GLN A 99 33.67 -62.37 22.93
C GLN A 99 33.96 -60.95 23.43
N PHE A 100 35.22 -60.48 23.36
CA PHE A 100 35.58 -59.13 23.83
C PHE A 100 35.08 -58.02 22.89
N ARG A 101 35.11 -58.26 21.56
CA ARG A 101 34.51 -57.35 20.56
C ARG A 101 32.99 -57.34 20.61
N PHE A 102 32.37 -58.48 20.96
CA PHE A 102 30.91 -58.62 21.09
C PHE A 102 30.35 -57.86 22.29
N GLN A 103 31.02 -57.89 23.45
CA GLN A 103 30.60 -57.11 24.61
C GLN A 103 30.74 -55.59 24.39
N LYS A 104 31.85 -55.14 23.78
CA LYS A 104 32.08 -53.72 23.47
C LYS A 104 31.12 -53.19 22.39
N ARG A 105 30.76 -54.02 21.40
CA ARG A 105 29.73 -53.69 20.39
C ARG A 105 28.31 -53.69 20.97
N LYS A 106 27.96 -54.64 21.85
CA LYS A 106 26.64 -54.63 22.54
C LYS A 106 26.47 -53.38 23.39
N LYS A 107 27.49 -52.94 24.13
CA LYS A 107 27.44 -51.71 24.95
C LYS A 107 27.24 -50.45 24.09
N ASN A 108 27.98 -50.33 22.99
CA ASN A 108 27.84 -49.22 22.03
C ASN A 108 26.49 -49.21 21.27
N ILE A 109 25.97 -50.38 20.91
CA ILE A 109 24.66 -50.53 20.26
C ILE A 109 23.54 -50.19 21.25
N PHE A 110 23.67 -50.62 22.50
CA PHE A 110 22.71 -50.30 23.56
C PHE A 110 22.69 -48.78 23.82
N GLU A 111 23.85 -48.14 23.98
CA GLU A 111 23.97 -46.69 24.17
C GLU A 111 23.40 -45.89 22.99
N LYS A 112 23.70 -46.29 21.74
CA LYS A 112 23.13 -45.69 20.53
C LYS A 112 21.61 -45.88 20.45
N ARG A 113 21.08 -47.05 20.84
CA ARG A 113 19.63 -47.32 20.91
C ARG A 113 18.95 -46.48 21.99
N THR A 114 19.56 -46.29 23.16
CA THR A 114 19.03 -45.38 24.21
C THR A 114 19.07 -43.92 23.80
N LYS A 115 20.15 -43.43 23.16
CA LYS A 115 20.20 -42.05 22.63
C LYS A 115 19.16 -41.83 21.53
N LYS A 116 18.99 -42.79 20.63
CA LYS A 116 17.97 -42.75 19.56
C LYS A 116 16.55 -42.80 20.13
N ARG A 117 16.28 -43.63 21.14
CA ARG A 117 14.98 -43.66 21.85
C ARG A 117 14.69 -42.34 22.58
N ARG A 118 15.68 -41.73 23.25
CA ARG A 118 15.53 -40.40 23.88
C ARG A 118 15.27 -39.30 22.85
N LEU A 119 15.91 -39.35 21.70
CA LEU A 119 15.68 -38.40 20.61
C LEU A 119 14.30 -38.59 19.97
N PHE A 120 13.88 -39.84 19.73
CA PHE A 120 12.53 -40.17 19.26
C PHE A 120 11.47 -39.70 20.26
N HIS A 121 11.65 -39.95 21.55
CA HIS A 121 10.74 -39.49 22.59
C HIS A 121 10.67 -37.96 22.66
N LYS A 122 11.80 -37.24 22.51
CA LYS A 122 11.81 -35.76 22.41
C LYS A 122 11.10 -35.24 21.16
N ILE A 123 11.26 -35.91 20.02
CA ILE A 123 10.56 -35.56 18.76
C ILE A 123 9.07 -35.87 18.87
N GLU A 124 8.72 -36.95 19.54
CA GLU A 124 7.33 -37.38 19.77
C GLU A 124 6.63 -36.39 20.71
N ILE A 125 7.25 -36.03 21.85
CA ILE A 125 6.77 -34.95 22.73
C ILE A 125 6.60 -33.64 21.95
N LYS A 126 7.58 -33.23 21.13
CA LYS A 126 7.45 -32.04 20.28
C LYS A 126 6.35 -32.16 19.22
N LYS A 127 6.08 -33.34 18.68
CA LYS A 127 4.97 -33.60 17.74
C LYS A 127 3.62 -33.60 18.46
N THR A 128 3.56 -34.06 19.70
CA THR A 128 2.36 -34.02 20.54
C THR A 128 2.07 -32.58 20.95
N ASP A 129 3.09 -31.78 21.30
CA ASP A 129 2.99 -30.33 21.51
C ASP A 129 2.57 -29.60 20.24
N LEU A 130 3.16 -29.91 19.08
CA LEU A 130 2.73 -29.33 17.81
C LEU A 130 1.29 -29.73 17.46
N ARG A 131 0.85 -30.95 17.76
CA ARG A 131 -0.54 -31.40 17.55
C ARG A 131 -1.51 -30.73 18.54
N LEU A 132 -1.10 -30.50 19.79
CA LEU A 132 -1.85 -29.75 20.79
C LEU A 132 -1.95 -28.28 20.40
N GLN A 133 -0.87 -27.66 19.94
CA GLN A 133 -0.86 -26.32 19.37
C GLN A 133 -1.70 -26.24 18.10
N LYS A 134 -1.65 -27.24 17.20
CA LYS A 134 -2.51 -27.28 16.00
C LYS A 134 -3.98 -27.47 16.36
N LYS A 135 -4.31 -28.28 17.38
CA LYS A 135 -5.68 -28.43 17.90
C LYS A 135 -6.16 -27.16 18.59
N LYS A 136 -5.30 -26.47 19.36
CA LYS A 136 -5.57 -25.16 19.95
C LYS A 136 -5.82 -24.11 18.85
N PHE A 137 -4.96 -24.07 17.83
CA PHE A 137 -5.08 -23.20 16.66
C PHE A 137 -6.30 -23.53 15.77
N GLN A 138 -6.73 -24.81 15.71
CA GLN A 138 -7.96 -25.22 15.03
C GLN A 138 -9.23 -24.91 15.84
N LYS A 139 -9.15 -24.96 17.17
CA LYS A 139 -10.22 -24.52 18.08
C LYS A 139 -10.36 -23.00 18.02
N GLU A 140 -9.25 -22.27 18.05
CA GLU A 140 -9.17 -20.83 17.82
C GLU A 140 -9.68 -20.48 16.42
N ARG A 141 -9.31 -21.23 15.36
CA ARG A 141 -9.89 -21.04 14.01
C ARG A 141 -11.41 -21.25 13.94
N LYS A 142 -12.00 -22.13 14.75
CA LYS A 142 -13.46 -22.26 14.85
C LYS A 142 -14.10 -21.10 15.61
N VAL A 143 -13.38 -20.51 16.57
CA VAL A 143 -13.77 -19.23 17.21
C VAL A 143 -13.66 -18.06 16.22
N TYR A 144 -12.65 -18.05 15.34
CA TYR A 144 -12.46 -17.04 14.27
C TYR A 144 -13.37 -17.25 13.03
N ALA A 145 -13.85 -18.47 12.77
CA ALA A 145 -14.79 -18.74 11.69
C ALA A 145 -16.25 -18.45 12.08
N ASN A 146 -16.58 -18.54 13.37
CA ASN A 146 -17.90 -18.22 13.91
C ASN A 146 -18.02 -16.78 14.43
N SER A 147 -16.96 -15.97 14.43
CA SER A 147 -17.03 -14.53 14.71
C SER A 147 -17.56 -13.68 13.54
N LYS A 148 -18.07 -14.32 12.48
CA LYS A 148 -18.73 -13.67 11.35
C LYS A 148 -20.23 -13.43 11.58
N ILE A 149 -20.58 -12.97 12.77
CA ILE A 149 -21.71 -12.06 13.00
C ILE A 149 -21.21 -11.09 14.08
N ILE A 150 -20.63 -9.97 13.65
CA ILE A 150 -20.43 -8.82 14.53
C ILE A 150 -21.83 -8.30 14.82
N ARG A 151 -22.41 -8.72 15.94
CA ARG A 151 -23.45 -7.92 16.60
C ARG A 151 -22.68 -6.75 17.21
N PHE A 152 -22.83 -5.58 16.60
CA PHE A 152 -22.44 -4.32 17.21
C PHE A 152 -23.32 -4.12 18.43
N GLU A 153 -22.75 -4.28 19.61
CA GLU A 153 -23.22 -3.70 20.86
C GLU A 153 -22.05 -3.80 21.85
N ASP A 154 -21.41 -2.64 22.03
CA ASP A 154 -20.55 -2.20 23.14
C ASP A 154 -19.30 -3.03 23.53
N GLU A 155 -18.13 -2.55 23.08
CA GLU A 155 -16.90 -2.31 23.88
C GLU A 155 -15.75 -1.80 22.96
N GLU A 156 -15.20 -0.63 23.30
CA GLU A 156 -14.32 0.22 22.48
C GLU A 156 -12.84 -0.25 22.48
N GLU A 157 -12.49 -1.23 21.64
CA GLU A 157 -11.07 -1.50 21.36
C GLU A 157 -10.63 -0.77 20.08
N GLN A 158 -9.64 0.13 20.18
CA GLN A 158 -9.04 0.75 19.00
C GLN A 158 -8.46 -0.33 18.08
N ILE A 159 -8.78 -0.25 16.78
CA ILE A 159 -8.21 -1.18 15.81
C ILE A 159 -6.75 -0.80 15.60
N THR A 160 -5.80 -1.55 16.16
CA THR A 160 -4.36 -1.45 15.87
C THR A 160 -3.92 -2.64 15.03
N ILE A 161 -3.41 -2.41 13.82
CA ILE A 161 -3.01 -3.50 12.91
C ILE A 161 -1.66 -4.11 13.29
N TYR A 162 -0.76 -3.30 13.86
CA TYR A 162 0.59 -3.72 14.24
C TYR A 162 0.74 -3.66 15.76
N GLY A 163 1.23 -4.76 16.35
CA GLY A 163 1.65 -4.81 17.75
C GLY A 163 3.15 -5.07 17.87
N GLU A 164 3.61 -5.25 19.11
CA GLU A 164 5.02 -5.49 19.42
C GLU A 164 5.61 -6.72 18.71
N ARG A 165 4.78 -7.77 18.50
CA ARG A 165 5.20 -8.99 17.80
C ARG A 165 5.53 -8.75 16.33
N GLU A 166 4.83 -7.83 15.68
CA GLU A 166 5.06 -7.47 14.28
C GLU A 166 6.38 -6.68 14.13
N ILE A 167 6.72 -5.84 15.12
CA ILE A 167 8.03 -5.18 15.21
C ILE A 167 9.13 -6.24 15.34
N GLU A 168 9.01 -7.16 16.30
CA GLU A 168 10.03 -8.18 16.55
C GLU A 168 10.30 -9.03 15.29
N LYS A 169 9.23 -9.45 14.59
CA LYS A 169 9.36 -10.18 13.31
C LYS A 169 10.11 -9.36 12.25
N ALA A 170 9.78 -8.07 12.12
CA ALA A 170 10.43 -7.18 11.15
C ALA A 170 11.92 -6.96 11.49
N GLU A 171 12.27 -6.81 12.77
CA GLU A 171 13.66 -6.71 13.23
C GLU A 171 14.46 -7.97 12.91
N ILE A 172 13.88 -9.15 13.15
CA ILE A 172 14.51 -10.43 12.80
C ILE A 172 14.76 -10.53 11.29
N GLU A 173 13.80 -10.12 10.47
CA GLU A 173 13.92 -10.20 9.00
C GLU A 173 14.98 -9.23 8.47
N ILE A 174 15.00 -7.99 8.98
CA ILE A 174 16.06 -7.00 8.71
C ILE A 174 17.42 -7.58 9.06
N ARG A 175 17.56 -8.21 10.24
CA ARG A 175 18.83 -8.82 10.67
C ARG A 175 19.26 -9.96 9.76
N ARG A 176 18.33 -10.78 9.28
CA ARG A 176 18.61 -11.85 8.30
C ARG A 176 19.11 -11.29 6.99
N LYS A 177 18.50 -10.21 6.48
CA LYS A 177 18.95 -9.56 5.24
C LYS A 177 20.32 -8.93 5.38
N GLU A 178 20.63 -8.28 6.51
CA GLU A 178 21.98 -7.78 6.80
C GLU A 178 23.03 -8.89 6.74
N LEU A 179 22.76 -10.03 7.40
CA LEU A 179 23.66 -11.19 7.38
C LEU A 179 23.82 -11.78 5.97
N LEU A 180 22.73 -11.82 5.18
CA LEU A 180 22.77 -12.28 3.79
C LEU A 180 23.63 -11.36 2.91
N ILE A 181 23.51 -10.03 3.07
CA ILE A 181 24.35 -9.06 2.38
C ILE A 181 25.81 -9.29 2.75
N GLN A 182 26.14 -9.34 4.04
CA GLN A 182 27.52 -9.56 4.52
C GLN A 182 28.11 -10.86 3.97
N ARG A 183 27.33 -11.95 4.00
CA ARG A 183 27.75 -13.24 3.44
C ARG A 183 28.02 -13.14 1.94
N THR A 184 27.15 -12.45 1.20
CA THR A 184 27.29 -12.30 -0.26
C THR A 184 28.48 -11.43 -0.63
N GLU A 185 28.72 -10.35 0.11
CA GLU A 185 29.92 -9.51 -0.04
C GLU A 185 31.20 -10.30 0.27
N PHE A 186 31.19 -11.14 1.31
CA PHE A 186 32.30 -12.04 1.63
C PHE A 186 32.54 -13.08 0.51
N GLU A 187 31.49 -13.65 -0.09
CA GLU A 187 31.62 -14.54 -1.26
C GLU A 187 32.31 -13.83 -2.44
N ILE A 188 31.96 -12.56 -2.70
CA ILE A 188 32.60 -11.73 -3.73
C ILE A 188 34.08 -11.49 -3.39
N GLU A 189 34.39 -11.14 -2.14
CA GLU A 189 35.76 -10.88 -1.70
C GLU A 189 36.63 -12.13 -1.77
N LYS A 190 36.12 -13.28 -1.30
CA LYS A 190 36.80 -14.57 -1.41
C LYS A 190 37.12 -14.88 -2.87
N LYS A 191 36.16 -14.67 -3.77
CA LYS A 191 36.36 -14.90 -5.20
C LYS A 191 37.41 -13.97 -5.80
N ASN A 192 37.47 -12.71 -5.38
CA ASN A 192 38.53 -11.78 -5.78
C ASN A 192 39.92 -12.28 -5.35
N LYS A 193 40.05 -12.78 -4.12
CA LYS A 193 41.32 -13.35 -3.62
C LYS A 193 41.74 -14.60 -4.40
N GLU A 194 40.79 -15.48 -4.73
CA GLU A 194 41.05 -16.67 -5.55
C GLU A 194 41.55 -16.30 -6.95
N MET A 195 40.90 -15.34 -7.62
CA MET A 195 41.34 -14.87 -8.94
C MET A 195 42.72 -14.20 -8.90
N ALA A 196 42.98 -13.33 -7.92
CA ALA A 196 44.28 -12.70 -7.76
C ALA A 196 45.41 -13.74 -7.53
N LYS A 197 45.09 -14.83 -6.80
CA LYS A 197 46.02 -15.95 -6.63
C LYS A 197 46.25 -16.71 -7.94
N LYS A 198 45.19 -16.99 -8.72
CA LYS A 198 45.30 -17.64 -10.04
C LYS A 198 46.14 -16.80 -11.00
N GLU A 199 45.93 -15.48 -11.04
CA GLU A 199 46.66 -14.55 -11.90
C GLU A 199 48.15 -14.52 -11.56
N ARG A 200 48.50 -14.50 -10.26
CA ARG A 200 49.91 -14.64 -9.81
C ARG A 200 50.54 -15.95 -10.28
N VAL A 201 49.86 -17.08 -10.08
CA VAL A 201 50.34 -18.40 -10.52
C VAL A 201 50.51 -18.47 -12.04
N ASN A 202 49.60 -17.88 -12.80
CA ASN A 202 49.69 -17.84 -14.27
C ASN A 202 50.83 -16.94 -14.75
N ASN A 203 51.06 -15.80 -14.10
CA ASN A 203 52.21 -14.95 -14.40
C ASN A 203 53.55 -15.64 -14.08
N GLU A 204 53.63 -16.38 -12.97
CA GLU A 204 54.80 -17.20 -12.62
C GLU A 204 55.04 -18.34 -13.62
N ARG A 205 53.98 -19.02 -14.09
CA ARG A 205 54.07 -20.04 -15.15
C ARG A 205 54.54 -19.45 -16.48
N LYS A 206 53.95 -18.34 -16.93
CA LYS A 206 54.35 -17.66 -18.18
C LYS A 206 55.83 -17.23 -18.16
N ASN A 207 56.35 -16.86 -17.00
CA ASN A 207 57.77 -16.54 -16.83
C ASN A 207 58.70 -17.76 -16.88
N LYS A 208 58.24 -18.94 -16.45
CA LYS A 208 59.01 -20.21 -16.51
C LYS A 208 58.95 -20.92 -17.86
N GLU A 209 57.93 -20.66 -18.70
CA GLU A 209 57.74 -21.31 -20.00
C GLU A 209 58.38 -20.59 -21.20
N LYS A 210 59.37 -19.71 -20.97
CA LYS A 210 60.16 -19.09 -22.05
C LYS A 210 61.21 -20.02 -22.65
N ASP A 211 61.48 -21.17 -22.02
CA ASP A 211 62.32 -22.23 -22.57
C ASP A 211 61.45 -23.43 -22.99
N GLU A 212 61.78 -23.99 -24.16
CA GLU A 212 61.21 -25.17 -24.83
C GLU A 212 60.12 -24.97 -25.91
N LYS A 213 60.44 -25.54 -27.07
CA LYS A 213 59.87 -25.29 -28.40
C LYS A 213 58.64 -26.16 -28.73
N THR A 214 57.99 -26.76 -27.73
CA THR A 214 56.96 -27.81 -27.92
C THR A 214 55.59 -27.46 -27.28
N LYS A 215 55.18 -26.18 -27.30
CA LYS A 215 54.00 -25.70 -26.54
C LYS A 215 52.96 -24.87 -27.32
N LYS A 216 52.84 -24.97 -28.65
CA LYS A 216 51.85 -24.12 -29.38
C LYS A 216 50.40 -24.60 -29.26
N GLU A 217 50.11 -25.89 -29.44
CA GLU A 217 48.72 -26.42 -29.41
C GLU A 217 48.17 -26.63 -27.98
N LEU A 218 49.01 -27.06 -27.03
CA LEU A 218 48.63 -27.15 -25.62
C LEU A 218 48.33 -25.77 -25.01
N LYS A 219 49.12 -24.73 -25.36
CA LYS A 219 48.87 -23.35 -24.92
C LYS A 219 47.54 -22.83 -25.43
N GLU A 220 47.14 -23.08 -26.69
CA GLU A 220 45.85 -22.59 -27.20
C GLU A 220 44.64 -23.19 -26.47
N ASN A 221 44.67 -24.50 -26.17
CA ASN A 221 43.58 -25.17 -25.47
C ASN A 221 43.52 -24.77 -23.97
N GLU A 222 44.67 -24.58 -23.31
CA GLU A 222 44.73 -24.05 -21.95
C GLU A 222 44.26 -22.58 -21.91
N THR A 223 44.70 -21.75 -22.85
CA THR A 223 44.29 -20.33 -22.93
C THR A 223 42.77 -20.19 -23.14
N LYS A 224 42.17 -20.99 -24.02
CA LYS A 224 40.70 -21.00 -24.22
C LYS A 224 39.92 -21.46 -22.98
N LYS A 225 40.49 -22.38 -22.20
CA LYS A 225 39.89 -22.87 -20.94
C LYS A 225 39.98 -21.81 -19.84
N GLU A 226 41.13 -21.15 -19.73
CA GLU A 226 41.37 -20.03 -18.80
C GLU A 226 40.46 -18.84 -19.10
N GLU A 227 40.32 -18.44 -20.36
CA GLU A 227 39.41 -17.36 -20.77
C GLU A 227 37.94 -17.67 -20.44
N LYS A 228 37.50 -18.92 -20.60
CA LYS A 228 36.14 -19.34 -20.22
C LYS A 228 35.94 -19.28 -18.71
N GLU A 229 36.93 -19.71 -17.93
CA GLU A 229 36.87 -19.71 -16.47
C GLU A 229 36.89 -18.28 -15.91
N GLU A 230 37.72 -17.40 -16.46
CA GLU A 230 37.78 -15.98 -16.11
C GLU A 230 36.46 -15.26 -16.44
N LYS A 231 35.89 -15.50 -17.62
CA LYS A 231 34.55 -15.01 -17.98
C LYS A 231 33.50 -15.51 -16.99
N GLY A 232 33.55 -16.78 -16.58
CA GLY A 232 32.65 -17.34 -15.57
C GLY A 232 32.76 -16.64 -14.21
N ASP A 233 33.99 -16.38 -13.75
CA ASP A 233 34.25 -15.70 -12.48
C ASP A 233 33.80 -14.23 -12.51
N GLN A 234 33.98 -13.54 -13.65
CA GLN A 234 33.45 -12.20 -13.87
C GLN A 234 31.91 -12.16 -13.86
N ILE A 235 31.25 -13.13 -14.52
CA ILE A 235 29.78 -13.27 -14.52
C ILE A 235 29.26 -13.50 -13.10
N PHE A 236 29.88 -14.42 -12.34
CA PHE A 236 29.52 -14.68 -10.95
C PHE A 236 29.59 -13.40 -10.10
N LYS A 237 30.69 -12.64 -10.19
CA LYS A 237 30.85 -11.38 -9.46
C LYS A 237 29.79 -10.36 -9.84
N LYS A 238 29.51 -10.18 -11.14
CA LYS A 238 28.50 -9.22 -11.61
C LYS A 238 27.12 -9.59 -11.06
N SER A 239 26.74 -10.87 -11.13
CA SER A 239 25.49 -11.38 -10.58
C SER A 239 25.36 -11.18 -9.06
N ARG A 240 26.42 -11.48 -8.29
CA ARG A 240 26.42 -11.27 -6.84
C ARG A 240 26.38 -9.79 -6.45
N LYS A 241 27.09 -8.91 -7.16
CA LYS A 241 27.03 -7.46 -6.94
C LYS A 241 25.60 -6.93 -7.15
N LEU A 242 24.96 -7.30 -8.25
CA LEU A 242 23.55 -6.94 -8.51
C LEU A 242 22.63 -7.47 -7.40
N THR A 243 22.89 -8.67 -6.88
CA THR A 243 22.14 -9.23 -5.74
C THR A 243 22.32 -8.38 -4.49
N VAL A 244 23.55 -7.97 -4.17
CA VAL A 244 23.85 -7.11 -3.01
C VAL A 244 23.18 -5.74 -3.16
N GLU A 245 23.24 -5.12 -4.33
CA GLU A 245 22.58 -3.83 -4.60
C GLU A 245 21.06 -3.93 -4.41
N LYS A 246 20.44 -4.98 -4.94
CA LYS A 246 19.01 -5.27 -4.73
C LYS A 246 18.67 -5.43 -3.24
N LEU A 247 19.42 -6.27 -2.53
CA LEU A 247 19.20 -6.51 -1.10
C LEU A 247 19.38 -5.24 -0.26
N LYS A 248 20.35 -4.38 -0.60
CA LYS A 248 20.55 -3.09 0.08
C LYS A 248 19.36 -2.14 -0.16
N LYS A 249 18.81 -2.10 -1.37
CA LYS A 249 17.59 -1.31 -1.66
C LYS A 249 16.40 -1.80 -0.83
N GLU A 250 16.17 -3.11 -0.80
CA GLU A 250 15.10 -3.71 0.00
C GLU A 250 15.29 -3.44 1.51
N LEU A 251 16.52 -3.62 2.02
CA LEU A 251 16.86 -3.38 3.42
C LEU A 251 16.60 -1.93 3.83
N LYS A 252 16.91 -0.96 2.96
CA LYS A 252 16.61 0.47 3.21
C LYS A 252 15.10 0.68 3.39
N LYS A 253 14.28 0.11 2.50
CA LYS A 253 12.81 0.19 2.57
C LYS A 253 12.27 -0.46 3.85
N GLU A 254 12.76 -1.65 4.20
CA GLU A 254 12.32 -2.36 5.42
C GLU A 254 12.68 -1.62 6.70
N LYS A 255 13.88 -1.04 6.78
CA LYS A 255 14.29 -0.21 7.93
C LYS A 255 13.39 1.01 8.08
N GLN A 256 13.04 1.66 6.96
CA GLN A 256 12.08 2.76 6.98
C GLN A 256 10.72 2.27 7.50
N TYR A 257 10.22 1.11 7.04
CA TYR A 257 8.89 0.62 7.43
C TYR A 257 8.85 0.17 8.89
N LEU A 258 9.95 -0.41 9.38
CA LEU A 258 10.12 -0.71 10.79
C LEU A 258 10.05 0.58 11.63
N GLN A 259 10.73 1.65 11.20
CA GLN A 259 10.69 2.93 11.89
C GLN A 259 9.27 3.48 11.95
N ILE A 260 8.54 3.45 10.84
CA ILE A 260 7.12 3.86 10.79
C ILE A 260 6.26 3.01 11.75
N LYS A 261 6.45 1.68 11.77
CA LYS A 261 5.70 0.79 12.67
C LYS A 261 5.97 1.10 14.15
N LYS A 262 7.20 1.47 14.50
CA LYS A 262 7.56 1.91 15.85
C LYS A 262 6.87 3.22 16.23
N GLU A 263 6.87 4.19 15.32
CA GLU A 263 6.15 5.46 15.51
C GLU A 263 4.65 5.24 15.72
N ILE A 264 4.02 4.35 14.93
CA ILE A 264 2.59 4.03 15.05
C ILE A 264 2.24 3.43 16.41
N ILE A 265 3.10 2.59 16.99
CA ILE A 265 2.85 1.98 18.30
C ILE A 265 3.02 2.98 19.44
N GLN A 266 3.84 4.01 19.23
CA GLN A 266 4.05 5.11 20.18
C GLN A 266 3.05 6.26 19.97
N ASP A 267 2.17 6.15 18.96
CA ASP A 267 1.21 7.19 18.60
C ASP A 267 0.16 7.37 19.70
N GLU A 268 0.00 8.61 20.18
CA GLU A 268 -0.96 8.95 21.23
C GLU A 268 -2.40 9.12 20.69
N GLY A 269 -2.69 8.65 19.48
CA GLY A 269 -3.99 8.80 18.83
C GLY A 269 -4.25 10.22 18.34
N LYS A 270 -3.21 11.02 18.11
CA LYS A 270 -3.32 12.37 17.54
C LYS A 270 -3.70 12.32 16.06
N VAL A 271 -4.15 13.45 15.54
CA VAL A 271 -4.50 13.60 14.12
C VAL A 271 -3.72 14.75 13.51
N ASP A 272 -2.97 14.44 12.47
CA ASP A 272 -2.21 15.42 11.70
C ASP A 272 -2.90 15.76 10.38
N LEU A 273 -2.61 16.96 9.87
CA LEU A 273 -3.07 17.42 8.57
C LEU A 273 -1.89 17.46 7.60
N VAL A 274 -2.13 17.07 6.35
CA VAL A 274 -1.11 17.07 5.30
C VAL A 274 -1.64 17.82 4.09
N TYR A 275 -1.06 18.98 3.84
CA TYR A 275 -1.33 19.82 2.69
C TYR A 275 -0.37 19.52 1.56
N THR A 276 -0.85 19.65 0.32
CA THR A 276 0.01 19.76 -0.86
C THR A 276 -0.13 21.14 -1.45
N TRP A 277 0.99 21.82 -1.73
CA TRP A 277 0.94 23.21 -2.18
C TRP A 277 1.95 23.50 -3.29
N GLY A 278 1.49 24.23 -4.32
CA GLY A 278 2.30 24.61 -5.47
C GLY A 278 3.29 25.75 -5.21
N GLY A 279 3.10 26.50 -4.12
CA GLY A 279 3.91 27.66 -3.80
C GLY A 279 3.33 28.98 -4.29
N ILE A 280 4.01 30.08 -3.96
CA ILE A 280 3.66 31.41 -4.47
C ILE A 280 4.24 31.56 -5.87
N THR A 281 3.37 31.51 -6.88
CA THR A 281 3.79 31.70 -8.28
C THR A 281 3.07 32.89 -8.91
N GLY A 282 3.73 33.52 -9.88
CA GLY A 282 3.12 34.50 -10.78
C GLY A 282 2.40 33.86 -11.99
N SER A 283 2.22 32.53 -11.99
CA SER A 283 1.65 31.81 -13.11
C SER A 283 0.19 32.20 -13.34
N MET A 284 -0.22 32.29 -14.60
CA MET A 284 -1.62 32.40 -15.01
C MET A 284 -2.26 31.02 -15.23
N ASP A 285 -1.46 29.95 -15.19
CA ASP A 285 -1.95 28.57 -15.25
C ASP A 285 -2.81 28.27 -14.03
N ILE A 286 -4.06 27.87 -14.30
CA ILE A 286 -5.03 27.38 -13.34
C ILE A 286 -4.47 26.35 -12.35
N ARG A 287 -3.48 25.55 -12.76
CA ARG A 287 -2.86 24.52 -11.91
C ARG A 287 -1.84 25.05 -10.92
N ASN A 288 -1.24 26.21 -11.20
CA ASN A 288 -0.03 26.66 -10.53
C ASN A 288 -0.16 28.06 -9.93
N ARG A 289 -1.24 28.78 -10.24
CA ARG A 289 -1.45 30.15 -9.77
C ARG A 289 -1.74 30.20 -8.27
N TYR A 290 -1.47 31.35 -7.68
CA TYR A 290 -1.61 31.60 -6.24
C TYR A 290 -2.67 32.67 -5.96
N ASN A 291 -3.73 32.30 -5.23
CA ASN A 291 -4.80 33.21 -4.79
C ASN A 291 -5.04 33.18 -3.27
N TYR A 292 -3.96 33.03 -2.50
CA TYR A 292 -3.99 33.07 -1.03
C TYR A 292 -4.74 31.91 -0.38
N GLU A 293 -5.09 30.86 -1.14
CA GLU A 293 -5.95 29.78 -0.66
C GLU A 293 -5.35 29.07 0.56
N LEU A 294 -4.08 28.63 0.47
CA LEU A 294 -3.41 27.97 1.59
C LEU A 294 -3.42 28.82 2.87
N GLN A 295 -3.14 30.12 2.76
CA GLN A 295 -3.08 31.03 3.90
C GLN A 295 -4.42 31.03 4.66
N PHE A 296 -5.52 31.25 3.94
CA PHE A 296 -6.84 31.29 4.55
C PHE A 296 -7.41 29.91 4.87
N SER A 297 -6.99 28.86 4.17
CA SER A 297 -7.27 27.47 4.53
C SER A 297 -6.71 27.18 5.92
N LEU A 298 -5.45 27.55 6.17
CA LEU A 298 -4.82 27.41 7.48
C LEU A 298 -5.50 28.26 8.57
N ARG A 299 -5.96 29.49 8.25
CA ARG A 299 -6.78 30.27 9.19
C ARG A 299 -8.09 29.55 9.54
N SER A 300 -8.74 28.94 8.56
CA SER A 300 -9.97 28.17 8.81
C SER A 300 -9.72 26.93 9.66
N VAL A 301 -8.57 26.26 9.48
CA VAL A 301 -8.12 25.14 10.32
C VAL A 301 -7.88 25.61 11.75
N ASP A 302 -7.14 26.70 11.93
CA ASP A 302 -6.82 27.25 13.25
C ASP A 302 -8.10 27.58 14.05
N LYS A 303 -9.06 28.22 13.37
CA LYS A 303 -10.35 28.60 13.95
C LYS A 303 -11.25 27.41 14.28
N TYR A 304 -11.34 26.42 13.39
CA TYR A 304 -12.38 25.38 13.47
C TYR A 304 -11.89 23.98 13.82
N MET A 305 -10.58 23.74 13.81
CA MET A 305 -9.94 22.48 14.19
C MET A 305 -8.73 22.70 15.11
N PRO A 306 -8.90 23.40 16.25
CA PRO A 306 -7.77 23.71 17.14
C PRO A 306 -7.10 22.45 17.74
N TRP A 307 -7.81 21.30 17.74
CA TRP A 307 -7.30 19.99 18.15
C TRP A 307 -6.30 19.36 17.18
N ALA A 308 -6.19 19.85 15.94
CA ALA A 308 -5.22 19.34 14.97
C ALA A 308 -3.80 19.49 15.54
N ASN A 309 -3.03 18.40 15.51
CA ASN A 309 -1.73 18.31 16.17
C ASN A 309 -0.63 18.99 15.36
N LYS A 310 -0.22 18.40 14.23
CA LYS A 310 0.73 18.99 13.29
C LYS A 310 0.10 19.18 11.93
N ILE A 311 0.57 20.21 11.22
CA ILE A 311 0.18 20.52 9.85
C ILE A 311 1.44 20.43 8.99
N TYR A 312 1.52 19.40 8.14
CA TYR A 312 2.61 19.22 7.21
C TYR A 312 2.25 19.83 5.86
N ILE A 313 3.09 20.71 5.33
CA ILE A 313 2.89 21.33 4.01
C ILE A 313 3.95 20.79 3.06
N LEU A 314 3.51 19.97 2.11
CA LEU A 314 4.36 19.34 1.10
C LEU A 314 4.53 20.26 -0.10
N ILE A 315 5.76 20.76 -0.29
CA ILE A 315 6.13 21.66 -1.39
C ILE A 315 7.14 20.99 -2.34
N ASN A 316 7.32 21.55 -3.54
CA ASN A 316 8.43 21.17 -4.40
C ASN A 316 9.74 21.74 -3.87
N LYS A 317 10.85 21.05 -4.16
CA LYS A 317 12.18 21.63 -4.03
C LYS A 317 12.28 22.96 -4.79
N GLY A 318 12.79 23.98 -4.12
CA GLY A 318 12.96 25.33 -4.69
C GLY A 318 11.71 26.21 -4.66
N THR A 319 10.58 25.73 -4.13
CA THR A 319 9.43 26.58 -3.83
C THR A 319 9.82 27.65 -2.81
N THR A 320 9.49 28.91 -3.10
CA THR A 320 9.74 30.05 -2.21
C THR A 320 8.96 29.90 -0.91
N TYR A 321 9.62 30.19 0.22
CA TYR A 321 8.98 30.25 1.52
C TYR A 321 7.85 31.30 1.52
N PRO A 322 6.65 31.00 2.04
CA PRO A 322 5.56 31.96 2.03
C PRO A 322 5.90 33.21 2.84
N TYR A 323 5.78 34.40 2.22
CA TYR A 323 6.14 35.67 2.88
C TYR A 323 5.22 36.02 4.07
N TRP A 324 4.04 35.42 4.15
CA TRP A 324 3.05 35.65 5.21
C TRP A 324 3.19 34.69 6.38
N LEU A 325 3.99 33.62 6.25
CA LEU A 325 4.20 32.63 7.30
C LEU A 325 5.43 33.02 8.12
N LYS A 326 5.36 32.93 9.45
CA LYS A 326 6.54 33.05 10.32
C LYS A 326 7.58 32.01 9.94
N LYS A 327 8.86 32.24 10.28
CA LYS A 327 9.92 31.30 9.90
C LYS A 327 9.71 29.94 10.57
N GLN A 328 10.23 28.88 9.95
CA GLN A 328 10.00 27.49 10.37
C GLN A 328 10.39 27.22 11.83
N GLU A 329 11.43 27.89 12.33
CA GLU A 329 11.90 27.80 13.71
C GLU A 329 10.97 28.47 14.73
N GLU A 330 10.07 29.35 14.31
CA GLU A 330 9.07 30.03 15.15
C GLU A 330 7.70 29.32 15.13
N LEU A 331 7.53 28.31 14.27
CA LEU A 331 6.27 27.60 14.09
C LEU A 331 6.19 26.37 15.00
N GLU A 332 5.15 26.32 15.83
CA GLU A 332 4.92 25.15 16.69
C GLU A 332 4.17 24.03 15.96
N LYS A 333 3.11 24.33 15.21
CA LYS A 333 2.24 23.31 14.59
C LYS A 333 2.56 23.02 13.12
N ILE A 334 3.07 23.99 12.38
CA ILE A 334 3.23 23.90 10.92
C ILE A 334 4.66 23.48 10.56
N VAL A 335 4.79 22.49 9.66
CA VAL A 335 6.07 21.97 9.17
C VAL A 335 6.06 21.95 7.64
N ILE A 336 6.93 22.73 7.00
CA ILE A 336 7.11 22.72 5.55
C ILE A 336 8.18 21.70 5.16
N LEU A 337 7.86 20.82 4.22
CA LEU A 337 8.74 19.73 3.78
C LEU A 337 8.86 19.69 2.25
N ASP A 338 10.08 19.48 1.75
CA ASP A 338 10.30 19.10 0.35
C ASP A 338 9.73 17.70 0.12
N ARG A 339 8.66 17.61 -0.67
CA ARG A 339 7.98 16.35 -0.94
C ARG A 339 8.84 15.36 -1.73
N CYS A 340 9.82 15.84 -2.51
CA CYS A 340 10.66 14.98 -3.34
C CYS A 340 11.59 14.08 -2.51
N GLN A 341 11.85 14.41 -1.24
CA GLN A 341 12.66 13.58 -0.35
C GLN A 341 12.00 12.22 -0.01
N PHE A 342 10.68 12.09 -0.22
CA PHE A 342 9.92 10.88 0.09
C PHE A 342 9.75 9.93 -1.11
N PHE A 343 10.19 10.35 -2.30
CA PHE A 343 10.17 9.52 -3.51
C PHE A 343 11.40 8.61 -3.55
N GLU A 344 11.18 7.31 -3.76
CA GLU A 344 12.28 6.34 -3.87
C GLU A 344 13.10 6.55 -5.14
N ASN A 345 12.42 6.89 -6.24
CA ASN A 345 13.05 7.26 -7.51
C ASN A 345 12.99 8.80 -7.67
N PRO A 346 14.13 9.49 -7.71
CA PRO A 346 14.16 10.95 -7.87
C PRO A 346 13.54 11.40 -9.19
N GLU A 347 13.53 10.58 -10.25
CA GLU A 347 12.92 10.91 -11.54
C GLU A 347 11.39 11.09 -11.46
N HIS A 348 10.76 10.59 -10.39
CA HIS A 348 9.32 10.71 -10.18
C HIS A 348 8.91 12.07 -9.57
N CYS A 349 9.86 12.93 -9.18
CA CYS A 349 9.59 14.25 -8.59
C CYS A 349 10.57 15.32 -9.14
N PRO A 350 10.14 16.55 -9.46
CA PRO A 350 8.81 17.13 -9.26
C PRO A 350 7.76 16.54 -10.21
N THR A 351 6.52 16.55 -9.73
CA THR A 351 5.36 15.97 -10.42
C THR A 351 4.14 16.88 -10.32
N ASN A 352 3.36 16.98 -11.40
CA ASN A 352 2.06 17.68 -11.39
C ASN A 352 0.91 16.72 -11.05
N ASN A 353 1.25 15.51 -10.62
CA ASN A 353 0.31 14.50 -10.18
C ASN A 353 0.19 14.51 -8.64
N SER A 354 -0.85 15.14 -8.10
CA SER A 354 -1.13 15.12 -6.65
C SER A 354 -1.19 13.70 -6.08
N PHE A 355 -1.59 12.71 -6.89
CA PHE A 355 -1.67 11.30 -6.49
C PHE A 355 -0.31 10.69 -6.19
N ALA A 356 0.70 11.07 -6.96
CA ALA A 356 2.08 10.66 -6.69
C ALA A 356 2.55 11.25 -5.34
N VAL A 357 2.15 12.48 -5.02
CA VAL A 357 2.47 13.13 -3.74
C VAL A 357 1.75 12.47 -2.56
N TYR A 358 0.45 12.21 -2.67
CA TYR A 358 -0.31 11.51 -1.62
C TYR A 358 0.23 10.12 -1.34
N SER A 359 0.72 9.41 -2.37
CA SER A 359 1.26 8.06 -2.22
C SER A 359 2.49 7.98 -1.32
N VAL A 360 3.17 9.10 -1.07
CA VAL A 360 4.36 9.16 -0.21
C VAL A 360 4.10 9.85 1.13
N ALA A 361 2.91 10.42 1.37
CA ALA A 361 2.60 11.17 2.58
C ALA A 361 2.80 10.35 3.88
N HIS A 362 2.44 9.07 3.87
CA HIS A 362 2.61 8.18 5.03
C HIS A 362 4.07 7.98 5.47
N LYS A 363 5.04 8.36 4.61
CA LYS A 363 6.49 8.28 4.86
C LYS A 363 7.05 9.51 5.58
N ILE A 364 6.24 10.55 5.83
CA ILE A 364 6.64 11.74 6.59
C ILE A 364 7.11 11.29 8.00
N PRO A 365 8.34 11.66 8.41
CA PRO A 365 8.83 11.34 9.76
C PRO A 365 7.99 12.02 10.84
N GLY A 366 7.61 11.24 11.87
CA GLY A 366 6.83 11.75 12.99
C GLY A 366 5.35 12.04 12.68
N LEU A 367 4.87 11.71 11.47
CA LEU A 367 3.45 11.81 11.15
C LEU A 367 2.63 10.86 12.02
N SER A 368 1.55 11.34 12.62
CA SER A 368 0.65 10.54 13.44
C SER A 368 0.04 9.39 12.64
N ASN A 369 -0.34 8.31 13.32
CA ASN A 369 -0.95 7.17 12.63
C ASN A 369 -2.23 7.59 11.90
N LYS A 370 -3.05 8.45 12.51
CA LYS A 370 -4.21 9.10 11.88
C LYS A 370 -3.78 10.43 11.25
N PHE A 371 -4.11 10.64 9.98
CA PHE A 371 -3.88 11.91 9.32
C PHE A 371 -4.92 12.21 8.25
N VAL A 372 -5.07 13.48 7.88
CA VAL A 372 -6.01 13.93 6.85
C VAL A 372 -5.23 14.61 5.72
N LEU A 373 -5.39 14.13 4.48
CA LEU A 373 -4.88 14.83 3.30
C LEU A 373 -5.86 15.93 2.89
N ILE A 374 -5.36 17.14 2.70
CA ILE A 374 -6.15 18.33 2.37
C ILE A 374 -5.47 19.08 1.21
N ASP A 375 -6.24 19.53 0.23
CA ASP A 375 -5.72 20.47 -0.79
C ASP A 375 -5.79 21.91 -0.27
N ASP A 376 -4.97 22.79 -0.81
CA ASP A 376 -4.84 24.18 -0.38
C ASP A 376 -6.11 25.03 -0.59
N ASP A 377 -7.05 24.58 -1.42
CA ASP A 377 -8.32 25.24 -1.73
C ASP A 377 -9.50 24.80 -0.86
N PHE A 378 -9.28 23.96 0.16
CA PHE A 378 -10.32 23.57 1.13
C PHE A 378 -10.37 24.50 2.34
N PHE A 379 -11.58 24.81 2.79
CA PHE A 379 -11.84 25.69 3.92
C PHE A 379 -12.92 25.11 4.82
N PHE A 380 -12.84 25.41 6.11
CA PHE A 380 -13.84 25.01 7.10
C PHE A 380 -14.68 26.22 7.52
N ASN A 381 -15.99 26.03 7.64
CA ASN A 381 -16.95 27.11 7.90
C ASN A 381 -17.63 26.99 9.28
N GLN A 382 -17.40 25.88 9.99
CA GLN A 382 -17.95 25.59 11.31
C GLN A 382 -16.95 24.74 12.10
N PRO A 383 -17.02 24.72 13.46
CA PRO A 383 -16.18 23.84 14.28
C PRO A 383 -16.31 22.38 13.83
N VAL A 384 -15.18 21.73 13.55
CA VAL A 384 -15.12 20.36 13.05
C VAL A 384 -14.50 19.47 14.12
N PRO A 385 -15.25 18.58 14.78
CA PRO A 385 -14.69 17.62 15.72
C PRO A 385 -13.83 16.55 15.02
N GLU A 386 -12.93 15.89 15.75
CA GLU A 386 -12.10 14.79 15.21
C GLU A 386 -12.96 13.66 14.64
N ASP A 387 -14.12 13.40 15.26
CA ASP A 387 -15.05 12.35 14.84
C ASP A 387 -15.67 12.62 13.46
N TYR A 388 -15.54 13.83 12.90
CA TYR A 388 -15.90 14.10 11.50
C TYR A 388 -15.03 13.27 10.52
N PHE A 389 -13.78 13.01 10.90
CA PHE A 389 -12.79 12.31 10.08
C PHE A 389 -12.65 10.83 10.44
N PHE A 390 -12.80 10.49 11.73
CA PHE A 390 -12.60 9.14 12.24
C PHE A 390 -13.79 8.66 13.07
N THR A 391 -14.07 7.37 13.08
CA THR A 391 -15.04 6.79 14.04
C THR A 391 -14.42 6.67 15.43
N ALA A 392 -15.24 6.42 16.46
CA ALA A 392 -14.75 6.21 17.83
C ALA A 392 -13.67 5.10 17.93
N ASN A 393 -13.81 4.02 17.15
CA ASN A 393 -12.80 2.96 17.06
C ASN A 393 -11.64 3.24 16.09
N GLY A 394 -11.50 4.49 15.63
CA GLY A 394 -10.37 4.97 14.82
C GLY A 394 -10.39 4.56 13.35
N LEU A 395 -11.55 4.19 12.77
CA LEU A 395 -11.65 3.94 11.33
C LEU A 395 -11.81 5.26 10.57
N PRO A 396 -11.12 5.45 9.43
CA PRO A 396 -11.33 6.62 8.60
C PRO A 396 -12.75 6.63 8.04
N LYS A 397 -13.42 7.78 8.14
CA LYS A 397 -14.67 8.08 7.43
C LYS A 397 -14.32 8.55 6.03
N VAL A 398 -14.76 7.81 5.02
CA VAL A 398 -14.50 8.12 3.61
C VAL A 398 -15.82 8.26 2.87
N TYR A 399 -15.94 9.38 2.16
CA TYR A 399 -17.18 9.75 1.50
C TYR A 399 -17.13 9.44 0.00
N HIS A 400 -18.27 9.00 -0.54
CA HIS A 400 -18.38 8.57 -1.93
C HIS A 400 -19.58 9.19 -2.64
N LYS A 401 -19.47 9.26 -3.96
CA LYS A 401 -20.56 9.60 -4.89
C LYS A 401 -21.24 8.33 -5.37
N ARG A 402 -22.48 8.46 -5.87
CA ARG A 402 -23.25 7.34 -6.45
C ARG A 402 -22.65 6.78 -7.75
N LYS A 403 -21.77 7.53 -8.42
CA LYS A 403 -21.17 7.13 -9.69
C LYS A 403 -20.06 6.10 -9.47
N PHE A 404 -20.10 5.00 -10.22
CA PHE A 404 -19.04 3.99 -10.20
C PHE A 404 -17.97 4.25 -11.26
N GLN A 405 -16.76 3.77 -10.99
CA GLN A 405 -15.64 3.78 -11.93
C GLN A 405 -14.78 2.51 -11.76
N GLN A 406 -13.85 2.31 -12.68
CA GLN A 406 -12.92 1.19 -12.66
C GLN A 406 -11.49 1.71 -12.77
N THR A 407 -10.56 1.08 -12.05
CA THR A 407 -9.14 1.42 -12.09
C THR A 407 -8.57 1.26 -13.49
N TYR A 408 -7.84 2.28 -13.98
CA TYR A 408 -7.22 2.33 -15.32
C TYR A 408 -8.20 2.07 -16.47
N LYS A 409 -9.49 2.34 -16.23
CA LYS A 409 -10.48 2.26 -17.29
C LYS A 409 -10.13 3.32 -18.34
N ASP A 410 -10.04 2.90 -19.60
CA ASP A 410 -9.75 3.77 -20.74
C ASP A 410 -8.34 4.42 -20.67
N ASP A 411 -7.40 3.78 -19.96
CA ASP A 411 -5.97 4.16 -19.92
C ASP A 411 -5.14 3.10 -20.65
N ASP A 412 -4.90 3.34 -21.94
CA ASP A 412 -4.24 2.38 -22.84
C ASP A 412 -2.76 2.14 -22.49
N GLU A 413 -2.14 3.04 -21.74
CA GLU A 413 -0.76 2.91 -21.27
C GLU A 413 -0.68 2.13 -19.95
N ALA A 414 -1.50 2.51 -18.96
CA ALA A 414 -1.41 1.95 -17.63
C ALA A 414 -2.12 0.60 -17.47
N LEU A 415 -3.21 0.35 -18.22
CA LEU A 415 -4.01 -0.87 -18.08
C LEU A 415 -3.26 -2.16 -18.43
N PRO A 416 -2.48 -2.25 -19.53
CA PRO A 416 -1.68 -3.44 -19.83
C PRO A 416 -0.66 -3.73 -18.73
N ILE A 417 0.03 -2.69 -18.24
CA ILE A 417 1.02 -2.81 -17.17
C ILE A 417 0.36 -3.29 -15.88
N ALA A 418 -0.81 -2.74 -15.54
CA ALA A 418 -1.56 -3.15 -14.35
C ALA A 418 -1.99 -4.63 -14.44
N LYS A 419 -2.43 -5.10 -15.62
CA LYS A 419 -2.77 -6.52 -15.85
C LYS A 419 -1.55 -7.43 -15.70
N GLU A 420 -0.45 -7.08 -16.35
CA GLU A 420 0.80 -7.86 -16.31
C GLU A 420 1.34 -8.00 -14.89
N ARG A 421 1.27 -6.91 -14.11
CA ARG A 421 1.78 -6.87 -12.73
C ARG A 421 0.78 -7.34 -11.68
N GLY A 422 -0.43 -7.75 -12.07
CA GLY A 422 -1.47 -8.23 -11.16
C GLY A 422 -2.00 -7.15 -10.22
N TYR A 423 -1.97 -5.88 -10.63
CA TYR A 423 -2.49 -4.77 -9.84
C TYR A 423 -4.01 -4.76 -9.77
N PRO A 424 -4.61 -4.20 -8.70
CA PRO A 424 -6.06 -4.19 -8.55
C PRO A 424 -6.79 -3.44 -9.68
N LEU A 425 -7.69 -4.14 -10.38
CA LEU A 425 -8.60 -3.59 -11.39
C LEU A 425 -10.04 -3.49 -10.88
N TRP A 426 -10.20 -2.96 -9.67
CA TRP A 426 -11.50 -2.91 -8.99
C TRP A 426 -12.48 -1.94 -9.65
N LYS A 427 -13.76 -2.25 -9.52
CA LYS A 427 -14.87 -1.35 -9.80
C LYS A 427 -15.42 -0.83 -8.48
N TYR A 428 -15.39 0.48 -8.27
CA TYR A 428 -15.69 1.10 -6.99
C TYR A 428 -16.54 2.36 -7.16
N ALA A 429 -17.21 2.75 -6.07
CA ALA A 429 -17.95 4.01 -6.01
C ALA A 429 -16.94 5.16 -5.90
N ARG A 430 -17.07 6.14 -6.79
CA ARG A 430 -16.12 7.26 -6.90
C ARG A 430 -16.02 8.02 -5.58
N PHE A 431 -14.81 8.22 -5.09
CA PHE A 431 -14.58 8.99 -3.87
C PHE A 431 -14.86 10.48 -4.13
N SER A 432 -15.40 11.17 -3.13
CA SER A 432 -15.73 12.60 -3.26
C SER A 432 -14.47 13.46 -3.20
N HIS A 433 -14.42 14.59 -3.90
CA HIS A 433 -13.30 15.55 -3.81
C HIS A 433 -13.45 16.38 -2.53
N ILE A 434 -12.99 15.83 -1.41
CA ILE A 434 -13.07 16.38 -0.05
C ILE A 434 -11.83 15.96 0.73
N PRO A 435 -11.52 16.57 1.90
CA PRO A 435 -10.46 16.11 2.78
C PRO A 435 -10.51 14.60 3.07
N LYS A 436 -9.33 13.97 3.15
CA LYS A 436 -9.20 12.52 3.10
C LYS A 436 -8.56 11.96 4.36
N SER A 437 -9.39 11.42 5.23
CA SER A 437 -8.95 10.69 6.43
C SER A 437 -8.21 9.42 6.04
N ASN A 438 -7.03 9.23 6.61
CA ASN A 438 -6.12 8.15 6.31
C ASN A 438 -5.48 7.59 7.57
N ARG A 439 -4.94 6.39 7.43
CA ARG A 439 -4.11 5.77 8.45
C ARG A 439 -2.82 5.20 7.88
N ARG A 440 -1.69 5.46 8.54
CA ARG A 440 -0.36 5.00 8.11
C ARG A 440 -0.31 3.48 8.10
N ASP A 441 -0.81 2.81 9.14
CA ASP A 441 -0.81 1.35 9.22
C ASP A 441 -1.63 0.68 8.10
N PHE A 442 -2.72 1.30 7.67
CA PHE A 442 -3.55 0.74 6.60
C PHE A 442 -2.86 0.86 5.22
N ILE A 443 -2.13 1.96 5.00
CA ILE A 443 -1.32 2.15 3.79
C ILE A 443 -0.16 1.14 3.77
N LEU A 444 0.50 0.90 4.91
CA LEU A 444 1.55 -0.13 5.02
C LEU A 444 1.00 -1.52 4.70
N LYS A 445 -0.19 -1.87 5.22
CA LYS A 445 -0.86 -3.14 4.89
C LYS A 445 -1.15 -3.26 3.39
N PHE A 446 -1.56 -2.16 2.76
CA PHE A 446 -1.77 -2.12 1.30
C PHE A 446 -0.46 -2.35 0.55
N GLU A 447 0.64 -1.71 0.95
CA GLU A 447 1.95 -1.91 0.34
C GLU A 447 2.53 -3.31 0.57
N GLU A 448 2.27 -3.95 1.71
CA GLU A 448 2.65 -5.35 1.93
C GLU A 448 1.96 -6.29 0.93
N LYS A 449 0.72 -5.96 0.52
CA LYS A 449 -0.04 -6.71 -0.49
C LYS A 449 0.36 -6.35 -1.93
N TYR A 450 0.69 -5.08 -2.18
CA TYR A 450 1.01 -4.53 -3.50
C TYR A 450 2.29 -3.67 -3.49
N PRO A 451 3.48 -4.27 -3.31
CA PRO A 451 4.72 -3.57 -2.93
C PRO A 451 5.28 -2.60 -3.97
N THR A 452 4.87 -2.72 -5.23
CA THR A 452 5.30 -1.88 -6.35
C THR A 452 4.19 -0.99 -6.89
N PHE A 453 2.99 -1.04 -6.31
CA PHE A 453 1.84 -0.31 -6.83
C PHE A 453 1.98 1.21 -6.63
N LEU A 454 2.38 1.66 -5.43
CA LEU A 454 2.56 3.10 -5.20
C LEU A 454 3.73 3.67 -6.02
N GLU A 455 4.81 2.91 -6.21
CA GLU A 455 5.91 3.31 -7.13
C GLU A 455 5.41 3.45 -8.58
N PHE A 456 4.51 2.57 -9.02
CA PHE A 456 3.85 2.69 -10.32
C PHE A 456 2.94 3.93 -10.41
N VAL A 457 2.19 4.27 -9.35
CA VAL A 457 1.43 5.53 -9.33
C VAL A 457 2.39 6.73 -9.41
N GLN A 458 3.51 6.68 -8.70
CA GLN A 458 4.52 7.74 -8.68
C GLN A 458 5.19 7.96 -10.04
N SER A 459 5.33 6.93 -10.88
CA SER A 459 5.95 7.08 -12.20
C SER A 459 5.11 7.91 -13.18
N HIS A 460 3.82 8.13 -12.90
CA HIS A 460 2.95 8.98 -13.72
C HIS A 460 3.07 10.44 -13.27
N ARG A 461 3.86 11.24 -14.01
CA ARG A 461 4.17 12.62 -13.64
C ARG A 461 3.06 13.64 -13.94
N VAL A 462 2.08 13.26 -14.76
CA VAL A 462 0.92 14.08 -15.15
C VAL A 462 -0.34 13.22 -15.08
N ARG A 463 -1.49 13.84 -14.80
CA ARG A 463 -2.78 13.14 -14.86
C ARG A 463 -3.16 12.90 -16.33
N HIS A 464 -3.19 11.65 -16.77
CA HIS A 464 -3.51 11.29 -18.17
C HIS A 464 -5.00 11.45 -18.52
N ASN A 465 -5.91 11.34 -17.54
CA ASN A 465 -7.37 11.54 -17.73
C ASN A 465 -8.03 12.15 -16.48
N ARG A 466 -9.06 13.00 -16.64
CA ARG A 466 -9.90 13.50 -15.53
C ARG A 466 -10.62 12.38 -14.76
N LEU A 467 -10.82 11.21 -15.37
CA LEU A 467 -11.37 10.02 -14.69
C LEU A 467 -10.32 9.23 -13.89
N ALA A 468 -9.04 9.53 -14.07
CA ALA A 468 -7.92 8.94 -13.32
C ALA A 468 -7.74 9.57 -11.92
N GLU A 469 -8.67 10.43 -11.49
CA GLU A 469 -8.58 11.22 -10.26
C GLU A 469 -8.54 10.42 -8.95
N ASP A 470 -8.75 9.10 -9.01
CA ASP A 470 -8.90 8.28 -7.82
C ASP A 470 -7.92 7.09 -7.78
N LEU A 471 -6.93 7.03 -8.68
CA LEU A 471 -5.97 5.92 -8.75
C LEU A 471 -5.05 5.82 -7.52
N SER A 472 -4.63 6.94 -6.92
CA SER A 472 -3.85 6.88 -5.66
C SER A 472 -4.70 6.47 -4.47
N MET A 473 -6.02 6.65 -4.56
CA MET A 473 -6.95 6.36 -3.48
C MET A 473 -7.56 4.97 -3.58
N ILE A 474 -6.99 4.11 -4.43
CA ILE A 474 -7.41 2.70 -4.50
C ILE A 474 -7.21 1.97 -3.17
N TYR A 475 -6.31 2.46 -2.31
CA TYR A 475 -6.21 1.92 -0.96
C TYR A 475 -7.49 2.14 -0.16
N PHE A 476 -8.37 3.10 -0.47
CA PHE A 476 -9.70 3.17 0.15
C PHE A 476 -10.62 2.04 -0.31
N GLU A 477 -10.55 1.63 -1.58
CA GLU A 477 -11.28 0.43 -2.00
C GLU A 477 -10.71 -0.83 -1.32
N PHE A 478 -9.39 -0.87 -1.12
CA PHE A 478 -8.78 -1.91 -0.27
C PHE A 478 -9.30 -1.84 1.18
N TYR A 479 -9.38 -0.65 1.79
CA TYR A 479 -9.91 -0.49 3.15
C TYR A 479 -11.34 -0.99 3.21
N TYR A 480 -12.17 -0.65 2.22
CA TYR A 480 -13.54 -1.12 2.14
C TYR A 480 -13.63 -2.65 2.09
N GLN A 481 -12.85 -3.31 1.22
CA GLN A 481 -12.82 -4.77 1.10
C GLN A 481 -12.32 -5.47 2.37
N GLU A 482 -11.46 -4.80 3.14
CA GLU A 482 -10.87 -5.32 4.38
C GLU A 482 -11.66 -4.88 5.64
N ASN A 483 -12.79 -4.17 5.49
CA ASN A 483 -13.58 -3.57 6.58
C ASN A 483 -12.78 -2.60 7.47
N LEU A 484 -11.82 -1.88 6.89
CA LEU A 484 -10.93 -0.91 7.53
C LEU A 484 -11.38 0.55 7.30
N MET A 485 -12.66 0.81 7.05
CA MET A 485 -13.17 2.16 6.91
C MET A 485 -14.68 2.23 7.14
N LYS A 486 -15.17 3.41 7.49
CA LYS A 486 -16.59 3.75 7.43
C LYS A 486 -16.90 4.46 6.12
N LYS A 487 -17.75 3.87 5.31
CA LYS A 487 -18.22 4.46 4.04
C LYS A 487 -19.47 5.30 4.28
N LEU A 488 -19.46 6.56 3.84
CA LEU A 488 -20.56 7.52 4.01
C LEU A 488 -20.91 8.17 2.67
N SER A 489 -22.15 8.63 2.50
CA SER A 489 -22.54 9.36 1.29
C SER A 489 -21.99 10.79 1.33
N VAL A 490 -21.71 11.40 0.18
CA VAL A 490 -21.16 12.78 0.13
C VAL A 490 -22.07 13.81 0.80
N GLU A 491 -23.38 13.58 0.82
CA GLU A 491 -24.35 14.47 1.46
C GLU A 491 -24.12 14.56 2.98
N GLU A 492 -23.66 13.47 3.61
CA GLU A 492 -23.35 13.44 5.05
C GLU A 492 -22.14 14.30 5.42
N SER A 493 -21.27 14.63 4.45
CA SER A 493 -20.10 15.46 4.72
C SER A 493 -20.42 16.96 4.81
N LYS A 494 -21.65 17.37 4.45
CA LYS A 494 -22.01 18.80 4.35
C LYS A 494 -20.98 19.62 3.55
N PHE A 495 -20.44 18.99 2.50
CA PHE A 495 -19.45 19.59 1.62
C PHE A 495 -20.12 20.40 0.52
N HIS A 496 -19.62 21.61 0.30
CA HIS A 496 -20.09 22.48 -0.78
C HIS A 496 -18.93 22.91 -1.68
N GLN A 497 -19.04 22.68 -2.99
CA GLN A 497 -18.10 23.24 -3.95
C GLN A 497 -18.62 24.59 -4.43
N LEU A 498 -17.94 25.68 -4.06
CA LEU A 498 -18.40 27.01 -4.44
C LEU A 498 -18.26 27.21 -5.96
N PRO A 499 -19.30 27.70 -6.63
CA PRO A 499 -19.24 27.92 -8.06
C PRO A 499 -18.29 29.08 -8.34
N HIS A 500 -17.37 28.90 -9.30
CA HIS A 500 -16.63 29.99 -9.92
C HIS A 500 -16.90 29.99 -11.43
N ARG A 501 -17.43 31.10 -11.95
CA ARG A 501 -17.77 31.25 -13.37
C ARG A 501 -17.02 32.47 -13.87
N HIS A 502 -16.38 32.37 -15.04
CA HIS A 502 -15.83 33.53 -15.74
C HIS A 502 -16.97 34.53 -16.05
N LYS A 503 -17.24 35.46 -15.15
CA LYS A 503 -18.24 36.51 -15.31
C LYS A 503 -17.64 37.87 -15.00
N ASN A 504 -18.15 38.89 -15.69
CA ASN A 504 -17.78 40.28 -15.47
C ASN A 504 -18.21 40.81 -14.09
N ASN A 505 -19.15 40.14 -13.40
CA ASN A 505 -19.67 40.55 -12.09
C ASN A 505 -19.21 39.62 -10.95
N ILE A 506 -17.91 39.57 -10.71
CA ILE A 506 -17.31 38.70 -9.69
C ILE A 506 -17.68 39.11 -8.25
N ALA A 507 -17.88 40.41 -8.00
CA ALA A 507 -18.27 40.89 -6.68
C ALA A 507 -19.65 40.35 -6.27
N GLN A 508 -20.61 40.33 -7.21
CA GLN A 508 -21.91 39.71 -6.92
C GLN A 508 -21.75 38.21 -6.63
N GLN A 509 -20.95 37.49 -7.41
CA GLN A 509 -20.74 36.07 -7.18
C GLN A 509 -20.15 35.77 -5.80
N PHE A 510 -19.17 36.54 -5.32
CA PHE A 510 -18.64 36.35 -3.97
C PHE A 510 -19.62 36.75 -2.88
N ARG A 511 -20.51 37.73 -3.13
CA ARG A 511 -21.63 38.01 -2.22
C ARG A 511 -22.58 36.83 -2.16
N ASP A 512 -23.01 36.30 -3.29
CA ASP A 512 -23.90 35.12 -3.35
C ASP A 512 -23.24 33.92 -2.63
N ASN A 513 -21.95 33.66 -2.89
CA ASN A 513 -21.20 32.60 -2.21
C ASN A 513 -21.14 32.83 -0.68
N PHE A 514 -20.95 34.07 -0.24
CA PHE A 514 -20.93 34.42 1.19
C PHE A 514 -22.31 34.18 1.83
N GLU A 515 -23.39 34.60 1.16
CA GLU A 515 -24.76 34.34 1.60
C GLU A 515 -25.07 32.84 1.68
N THR A 516 -24.61 32.03 0.71
CA THR A 516 -24.72 30.56 0.77
C THR A 516 -24.00 30.00 1.99
N LEU A 517 -22.75 30.42 2.25
CA LEU A 517 -21.99 29.95 3.41
C LEU A 517 -22.61 30.33 4.76
N LEU A 518 -23.36 31.44 4.82
CA LEU A 518 -24.07 31.87 6.03
C LEU A 518 -25.43 31.22 6.23
N SER A 519 -26.12 30.85 5.14
CA SER A 519 -27.50 30.39 5.17
C SER A 519 -27.65 28.87 5.15
N GLU A 520 -26.64 28.15 4.67
CA GLU A 520 -26.63 26.69 4.59
C GLU A 520 -25.79 26.06 5.70
N ASP A 521 -26.15 24.82 6.05
CA ASP A 521 -25.40 23.98 6.97
C ASP A 521 -24.19 23.36 6.24
N ILE A 522 -23.19 24.21 5.95
CA ILE A 522 -21.95 23.85 5.26
C ILE A 522 -20.83 23.76 6.29
N ILE A 523 -20.21 22.59 6.40
CA ILE A 523 -19.03 22.37 7.28
C ILE A 523 -17.74 22.68 6.53
N VAL A 524 -17.61 22.15 5.32
CA VAL A 524 -16.40 22.24 4.51
C VAL A 524 -16.75 22.69 3.11
N PHE A 525 -15.96 23.57 2.54
CA PHE A 525 -16.11 23.99 1.17
C PHE A 525 -14.78 24.07 0.45
N ASN A 526 -14.81 24.05 -0.88
CA ASN A 526 -13.64 24.39 -1.67
C ASN A 526 -13.95 25.46 -2.73
N GLN A 527 -12.92 26.18 -3.13
CA GLN A 527 -13.01 27.21 -4.16
C GLN A 527 -12.60 26.63 -5.50
N ASN A 528 -13.54 26.57 -6.45
CA ASN A 528 -13.17 26.12 -7.78
C ASN A 528 -12.29 27.17 -8.46
N ASP A 529 -11.12 26.73 -8.85
CA ASP A 529 -10.08 27.54 -9.42
C ASP A 529 -10.44 27.87 -10.88
N ASN A 530 -11.48 28.65 -11.20
CA ASN A 530 -11.84 28.98 -12.58
C ASN A 530 -11.72 30.48 -12.91
N TYR A 531 -10.65 31.13 -12.44
CA TYR A 531 -10.38 32.56 -12.65
C TYR A 531 -10.00 32.90 -14.09
N SER A 532 -10.28 34.14 -14.51
CA SER A 532 -10.06 34.66 -15.86
C SER A 532 -8.61 34.50 -16.34
N PRO A 533 -8.39 34.06 -17.59
CA PRO A 533 -7.05 34.10 -18.20
C PRO A 533 -6.60 35.52 -18.55
N ASP A 534 -7.52 36.51 -18.57
CA ASP A 534 -7.16 37.92 -18.72
C ASP A 534 -6.54 38.44 -17.42
N GLN A 535 -5.28 38.89 -17.50
CA GLN A 535 -4.50 39.33 -16.34
C GLN A 535 -5.09 40.57 -15.64
N ARG A 536 -5.74 41.48 -16.37
CA ARG A 536 -6.35 42.68 -15.78
C ARG A 536 -7.60 42.31 -14.99
N ILE A 537 -8.43 41.44 -15.55
CA ILE A 537 -9.61 40.89 -14.87
C ILE A 537 -9.14 40.09 -13.66
N TYR A 538 -8.21 39.14 -13.83
CA TYR A 538 -7.66 38.32 -12.76
C TYR A 538 -7.12 39.13 -11.57
N LYS A 539 -6.38 40.22 -11.82
CA LYS A 539 -5.94 41.13 -10.75
C LYS A 539 -7.11 41.70 -9.93
N LYS A 540 -8.23 42.05 -10.58
CA LYS A 540 -9.45 42.48 -9.87
C LYS A 540 -10.07 41.31 -9.11
N GLN A 541 -10.13 40.13 -9.72
CA GLN A 541 -10.68 38.92 -9.09
C GLN A 541 -9.93 38.55 -7.81
N ARG A 542 -8.59 38.57 -7.83
CA ARG A 542 -7.73 38.32 -6.65
C ARG A 542 -7.96 39.32 -5.53
N LYS A 543 -8.20 40.60 -5.85
CA LYS A 543 -8.52 41.62 -4.83
C LYS A 543 -9.86 41.34 -4.15
N VAL A 544 -10.88 40.96 -4.92
CA VAL A 544 -12.19 40.61 -4.36
C VAL A 544 -12.09 39.33 -3.52
N LEU A 545 -11.34 38.34 -3.99
CA LEU A 545 -11.11 37.09 -3.26
C LEU A 545 -10.42 37.32 -1.92
N TRP A 546 -9.40 38.18 -1.89
CA TRP A 546 -8.74 38.59 -0.63
C TRP A 546 -9.72 39.19 0.37
N LYS A 547 -10.60 40.11 -0.07
CA LYS A 547 -11.64 40.69 0.80
C LYS A 547 -12.65 39.64 1.28
N PHE A 548 -13.04 38.73 0.39
CA PHE A 548 -13.93 37.62 0.73
C PHE A 548 -13.33 36.71 1.81
N TYR A 549 -12.09 36.26 1.66
CA TYR A 549 -11.46 35.42 2.66
C TYR A 549 -11.21 36.12 3.99
N ASN A 550 -10.76 37.39 3.98
CA ASN A 550 -10.62 38.16 5.23
C ASN A 550 -11.95 38.37 5.94
N ARG A 551 -13.06 38.47 5.19
CA ARG A 551 -14.38 38.58 5.81
C ARG A 551 -14.81 37.28 6.51
N LEU A 552 -14.43 36.13 5.97
CA LEU A 552 -14.69 34.82 6.58
C LEU A 552 -13.76 34.52 7.76
N TYR A 553 -12.47 34.85 7.62
CA TYR A 553 -11.40 34.53 8.58
C TYR A 553 -10.60 35.79 8.93
N PRO A 554 -11.21 36.76 9.64
CA PRO A 554 -10.58 38.05 9.93
C PRO A 554 -9.45 37.97 10.96
N GLU A 555 -9.50 36.97 11.84
CA GLU A 555 -8.48 36.73 12.87
C GLU A 555 -7.15 36.32 12.22
N VAL A 556 -6.06 36.91 12.70
CA VAL A 556 -4.69 36.60 12.27
C VAL A 556 -4.08 35.61 13.28
N PRO A 557 -3.86 34.34 12.91
CA PRO A 557 -3.31 33.34 13.82
C PRO A 557 -1.84 33.58 14.15
N ASP A 558 -1.36 32.96 15.22
CA ASP A 558 0.02 33.09 15.70
C ASP A 558 1.07 32.61 14.69
N PHE A 559 0.74 31.75 13.73
CA PHE A 559 1.68 31.32 12.71
C PHE A 559 1.92 32.38 11.62
N GLU A 560 1.03 33.37 11.51
CA GLU A 560 1.04 34.35 10.43
C GLU A 560 1.79 35.63 10.83
N ILE A 561 2.51 36.22 9.89
CA ILE A 561 3.12 37.54 10.04
C ILE A 561 2.03 38.58 9.78
N PRO A 562 1.71 39.47 10.73
CA PRO A 562 0.78 40.57 10.50
C PRO A 562 1.25 41.41 9.31
N ASN A 563 0.39 41.61 8.31
CA ASN A 563 0.73 42.36 7.11
C ASN A 563 0.13 43.77 7.16
N PRO A 564 0.92 44.81 7.53
CA PRO A 564 0.41 46.17 7.65
C PRO A 564 -0.03 46.80 6.31
N ASP A 565 0.54 46.37 5.17
CA ASP A 565 0.26 46.98 3.85
C ASP A 565 -1.06 46.53 3.22
N HIS A 566 -1.63 45.41 3.69
CA HIS A 566 -2.93 44.91 3.22
C HIS A 566 -4.10 45.33 4.11
N GLU A 567 -3.87 45.68 5.38
CA GLU A 567 -4.86 46.32 6.26
C GLU A 567 -5.10 47.79 5.87
N ALA A 568 -4.07 48.50 5.40
CA ALA A 568 -4.20 49.91 5.00
C ALA A 568 -5.00 50.14 3.69
N ASN A 569 -5.27 49.09 2.90
CA ASN A 569 -5.97 49.15 1.60
C ASN A 569 -7.27 48.33 1.54
N SER A 570 -7.65 47.65 2.63
CA SER A 570 -8.92 46.91 2.76
C SER A 570 -10.07 47.85 3.01
#